data_AF-A0A1V2GWF6-F1
#
_entry.id   AF-A0A1V2GWF6-F1
#
_cell.length_a   1.000
_cell.length_b   1.000
_cell.length_c   1.000
_cell.angle_alpha   90.00
_cell.angle_beta   90.00
_cell.angle_gamma   90.00
#
_symmetry.space_group_name_H-M   'P 1'
#
loop_
_entity.id
_entity.type
_entity.pdbx_description
1 polymer ?
#
loop_
_entity_poly.entity_id
_entity_poly.type
_entity_poly.pdbx_seq_one_letter_code
_entity_poly.pdbx_strand_id
1 'polypeptide(L)'
;MLIAPVDGGVVDGAAGLGHDPAMDADLPRSFDLAVSHSQVIIHLPTVERPGHRWEEDHLRQGFAWSEGLVSLAVPEHAEICRVRVEIVEEHAVPADCLSCVRVPFEVTAGPLSIGSVFEAEEVEIPLDRYALIFTVRPGEGRWTLELDGETESGEYSDLLEVTLIPTADPSFAILRAGGGVQVDRVLREDAETA
;
A
#
# COMPACT_ATOMS: atom_id res chain seq x y z
N MET A 1 0.03 50.60 -56.80
CA MET A 1 1.07 49.94 -55.99
C MET A 1 0.33 49.33 -54.80
N LEU A 2 0.03 48.02 -54.87
CA LEU A 2 0.79 46.89 -54.28
C LEU A 2 0.80 46.95 -52.74
N ILE A 3 0.04 46.08 -52.06
CA ILE A 3 0.40 44.74 -51.47
C ILE A 3 1.12 44.88 -50.11
N ALA A 4 0.63 44.11 -49.12
CA ALA A 4 1.07 43.92 -47.72
C ALA A 4 2.51 43.34 -47.59
N PRO A 5 3.11 43.01 -46.40
CA PRO A 5 2.59 42.22 -45.25
C PRO A 5 2.92 42.78 -43.82
N VAL A 6 2.18 42.47 -42.73
CA VAL A 6 2.13 41.31 -41.76
C VAL A 6 3.14 41.41 -40.58
N ASP A 7 2.68 40.94 -39.40
CA ASP A 7 3.32 40.66 -38.09
C ASP A 7 3.62 41.83 -37.13
N GLY A 8 3.40 41.75 -35.81
CA GLY A 8 2.99 40.70 -34.87
C GLY A 8 2.71 41.36 -33.50
N GLY A 9 2.16 40.73 -32.47
CA GLY A 9 1.99 39.32 -32.23
C GLY A 9 0.88 39.04 -31.22
N VAL A 10 0.55 37.75 -31.20
CA VAL A 10 -0.49 37.06 -30.47
C VAL A 10 -0.15 36.98 -28.98
N VAL A 11 -1.17 37.12 -28.14
CA VAL A 11 -1.16 36.70 -26.73
C VAL A 11 -1.45 35.19 -26.69
N ASP A 12 -0.40 34.41 -26.45
CA ASP A 12 -0.41 32.99 -26.08
C ASP A 12 0.73 32.85 -25.07
N GLY A 13 0.68 32.08 -24.00
CA GLY A 13 -0.25 31.06 -23.55
C GLY A 13 0.32 30.53 -22.24
N ALA A 14 -0.50 29.82 -21.48
CA ALA A 14 -0.10 29.18 -20.25
C ALA A 14 1.16 28.33 -20.41
N ALA A 15 2.09 28.48 -19.48
CA ALA A 15 2.94 27.39 -19.03
C ALA A 15 2.94 27.49 -17.51
N GLY A 16 2.00 26.76 -16.90
CA GLY A 16 2.10 26.44 -15.49
C GLY A 16 3.50 25.86 -15.27
N LEU A 17 4.21 26.42 -14.28
CA LEU A 17 5.33 25.71 -13.71
C LEU A 17 4.71 24.45 -13.11
N GLY A 18 4.79 23.35 -13.86
CA GLY A 18 4.41 22.03 -13.40
C GLY A 18 5.14 21.80 -12.10
N HIS A 19 4.38 21.81 -11.01
CA HIS A 19 4.83 21.21 -9.78
C HIS A 19 4.92 19.71 -10.09
N ASP A 20 6.15 19.23 -10.23
CA ASP A 20 6.45 17.83 -10.48
C ASP A 20 5.96 17.04 -9.25
N PRO A 21 4.87 16.26 -9.32
CA PRO A 21 4.26 15.63 -8.15
C PRO A 21 5.12 14.52 -7.53
N ALA A 22 6.26 14.20 -8.16
CA ALA A 22 7.22 13.21 -7.69
C ALA A 22 8.18 13.75 -6.62
N MET A 23 8.17 15.05 -6.28
CA MET A 23 9.28 15.67 -5.55
C MET A 23 9.22 15.57 -4.00
N ASP A 24 8.16 15.02 -3.39
CA ASP A 24 8.01 14.97 -1.92
C ASP A 24 7.63 13.59 -1.33
N ALA A 25 7.79 12.48 -2.08
CA ALA A 25 7.57 11.15 -1.50
C ALA A 25 8.79 10.72 -0.65
N ASP A 26 8.62 10.63 0.67
CA ASP A 26 9.61 10.14 1.64
C ASP A 26 9.74 8.60 1.60
N LEU A 27 10.06 8.07 0.41
CA LEU A 27 10.18 6.63 0.15
C LEU A 27 11.64 6.23 -0.14
N PRO A 28 12.07 5.02 0.26
CA PRO A 28 11.31 4.03 1.01
C PRO A 28 11.06 4.44 2.47
N ARG A 29 9.87 4.12 2.99
CA ARG A 29 9.48 4.41 4.38
C ARG A 29 9.43 3.12 5.19
N SER A 30 9.81 3.20 6.47
CA SER A 30 9.78 2.03 7.35
C SER A 30 9.47 2.40 8.79
N PHE A 31 8.59 1.62 9.42
CA PHE A 31 8.10 1.86 10.77
C PHE A 31 7.69 0.55 11.44
N ASP A 32 7.52 0.59 12.76
CA ASP A 32 7.07 -0.54 13.56
C ASP A 32 5.55 -0.49 13.66
N LEU A 33 4.88 -1.64 13.61
CA LEU A 33 3.43 -1.74 13.67
C LEU A 33 3.02 -2.89 14.60
N ALA A 34 2.25 -2.59 15.64
CA ALA A 34 1.53 -3.58 16.43
C ALA A 34 0.28 -4.05 15.67
N VAL A 35 0.35 -5.28 15.19
CA VAL A 35 -0.72 -5.90 14.42
C VAL A 35 -1.84 -6.33 15.36
N SER A 36 -3.06 -5.94 15.01
CA SER A 36 -4.29 -6.24 15.75
C SER A 36 -5.28 -6.87 14.80
N HIS A 37 -5.95 -7.92 15.26
CA HIS A 37 -6.85 -8.72 14.43
C HIS A 37 -6.19 -9.31 13.17
N SER A 38 -4.89 -9.59 13.23
CA SER A 38 -4.12 -10.26 12.17
C SER A 38 -4.29 -9.60 10.79
N GLN A 39 -4.35 -8.27 10.76
CA GLN A 39 -4.54 -7.53 9.51
C GLN A 39 -3.76 -6.22 9.45
N VAL A 40 -3.38 -5.86 8.23
CA VAL A 40 -2.98 -4.50 7.84
C VAL A 40 -4.09 -3.89 7.00
N ILE A 41 -4.38 -2.62 7.21
CA ILE A 41 -5.36 -1.84 6.47
C ILE A 41 -4.63 -0.70 5.77
N ILE A 42 -4.85 -0.56 4.47
CA ILE A 42 -4.34 0.53 3.65
C ILE A 42 -5.52 1.25 3.04
N HIS A 43 -5.63 2.56 3.26
CA HIS A 43 -6.76 3.32 2.75
C HIS A 43 -6.47 4.78 2.42
N LEU A 44 -7.30 5.31 1.52
CA LEU A 44 -7.35 6.74 1.22
C LEU A 44 -7.91 7.53 2.40
N PRO A 45 -7.55 8.83 2.53
CA PRO A 45 -8.10 9.69 3.57
C PRO A 45 -9.60 9.98 3.38
N THR A 46 -10.15 9.69 2.20
CA THR A 46 -11.58 9.82 1.90
C THR A 46 -12.43 8.68 2.45
N VAL A 47 -11.81 7.59 2.92
CA VAL A 47 -12.52 6.44 3.52
C VAL A 47 -12.86 6.76 4.98
N GLU A 48 -14.13 7.08 5.26
CA GLU A 48 -14.57 7.48 6.61
C GLU A 48 -14.50 6.36 7.65
N ARG A 49 -14.72 5.11 7.22
CA ARG A 49 -14.74 3.92 8.09
C ARG A 49 -13.88 2.81 7.48
N PRO A 50 -12.56 2.83 7.74
CA PRO A 50 -11.67 1.85 7.18
C PRO A 50 -11.90 0.48 7.82
N GLY A 51 -12.01 -0.55 6.98
CA GLY A 51 -12.20 -1.94 7.39
C GLY A 51 -13.18 -2.66 6.48
N HIS A 52 -12.94 -3.95 6.28
CA HIS A 52 -13.83 -4.82 5.51
C HIS A 52 -14.53 -5.84 6.38
N ARG A 53 -15.71 -6.25 5.93
CA ARG A 53 -16.31 -7.49 6.37
C ARG A 53 -15.64 -8.66 5.65
N TRP A 54 -14.90 -9.45 6.41
CA TRP A 54 -14.25 -10.65 5.90
C TRP A 54 -15.24 -11.80 5.73
N GLU A 55 -15.24 -12.42 4.56
CA GLU A 55 -15.97 -13.65 4.25
C GLU A 55 -14.98 -14.79 4.03
N GLU A 56 -15.47 -16.03 3.89
CA GLU A 56 -14.61 -17.21 3.74
C GLU A 56 -13.62 -17.07 2.58
N ASP A 57 -14.05 -16.55 1.43
CA ASP A 57 -13.17 -16.35 0.29
C ASP A 57 -12.06 -15.31 0.57
N HIS A 58 -12.40 -14.22 1.27
CA HIS A 58 -11.43 -13.20 1.69
C HIS A 58 -10.39 -13.79 2.65
N LEU A 59 -10.85 -14.54 3.65
CA LEU A 59 -9.97 -15.20 4.63
C LEU A 59 -9.00 -16.17 3.93
N ARG A 60 -9.51 -16.94 2.97
CA ARG A 60 -8.70 -17.93 2.25
C ARG A 60 -7.69 -17.30 1.30
N GLN A 61 -8.04 -16.20 0.62
CA GLN A 61 -7.13 -15.51 -0.30
C GLN A 61 -6.20 -14.50 0.40
N GLY A 62 -6.47 -14.20 1.67
CA GLY A 62 -5.66 -13.33 2.53
C GLY A 62 -5.80 -11.83 2.22
N PHE A 63 -6.84 -11.41 1.51
CA PHE A 63 -7.17 -10.00 1.36
C PHE A 63 -8.67 -9.78 1.14
N ALA A 64 -9.13 -8.60 1.54
CA ALA A 64 -10.43 -8.01 1.22
C ALA A 64 -10.18 -6.63 0.59
N TRP A 65 -10.93 -6.30 -0.46
CA TRP A 65 -10.65 -5.13 -1.29
C TRP A 65 -11.93 -4.38 -1.66
N SER A 66 -11.84 -3.06 -1.66
CA SER A 66 -12.82 -2.14 -2.22
C SER A 66 -12.11 -0.89 -2.75
N GLU A 67 -12.82 -0.01 -3.45
CA GLU A 67 -12.22 1.22 -3.98
C GLU A 67 -11.62 2.08 -2.86
N GLY A 68 -10.31 2.35 -2.94
CA GLY A 68 -9.60 3.18 -1.98
C GLY A 68 -9.29 2.52 -0.63
N LEU A 69 -9.58 1.23 -0.46
CA LEU A 69 -9.38 0.50 0.81
C LEU A 69 -9.00 -0.96 0.52
N VAL A 70 -7.93 -1.44 1.16
CA VAL A 70 -7.57 -2.87 1.18
C VAL A 70 -7.28 -3.30 2.61
N SER A 71 -7.77 -4.48 3.00
CA SER A 71 -7.37 -5.17 4.22
C SER A 71 -6.60 -6.43 3.84
N LEU A 72 -5.44 -6.62 4.44
CA LEU A 72 -4.44 -7.62 4.09
C LEU A 72 -4.19 -8.50 5.31
N ALA A 73 -4.26 -9.82 5.13
CA ALA A 73 -4.06 -10.77 6.21
C ALA A 73 -2.58 -10.86 6.60
N VAL A 74 -2.33 -10.90 7.91
CA VAL A 74 -1.04 -11.13 8.54
C VAL A 74 -1.12 -12.46 9.32
N PRO A 75 -0.03 -13.22 9.50
CA PRO A 75 -0.05 -14.45 10.30
C PRO A 75 -0.68 -14.28 11.71
N GLU A 76 -1.40 -15.32 12.17
CA GLU A 76 -2.28 -15.31 13.37
C GLU A 76 -1.57 -15.03 14.72
N HIS A 77 -0.25 -14.92 14.72
CA HIS A 77 0.59 -14.65 15.89
C HIS A 77 1.56 -13.48 15.70
N ALA A 78 1.31 -12.65 14.69
CA ALA A 78 2.07 -11.44 14.50
C ALA A 78 1.70 -10.42 15.59
N GLU A 79 2.69 -10.04 16.38
CA GLU A 79 2.58 -8.98 17.38
C GLU A 79 3.12 -7.69 16.76
N ILE A 80 4.39 -7.38 16.99
CA ILE A 80 5.05 -6.21 16.39
C ILE A 80 5.77 -6.64 15.11
N CYS A 81 5.36 -6.04 14.01
CA CYS A 81 5.95 -6.24 12.70
C CYS A 81 6.74 -5.01 12.25
N ARG A 82 7.69 -5.23 11.35
CA ARG A 82 8.34 -4.14 10.62
C ARG A 82 7.56 -3.93 9.32
N VAL A 83 7.07 -2.72 9.08
CA VAL A 83 6.47 -2.34 7.80
C VAL A 83 7.53 -1.64 6.93
N ARG A 84 7.55 -1.96 5.64
CA ARG A 84 8.30 -1.23 4.61
C ARG A 84 7.39 -0.85 3.47
N VAL A 85 7.46 0.40 3.04
CA VAL A 85 6.68 0.93 1.94
C VAL A 85 7.63 1.48 0.89
N GLU A 86 7.43 1.08 -0.37
CA GLU A 86 8.28 1.51 -1.48
C GLU A 86 7.50 1.58 -2.81
N ILE A 87 8.00 2.39 -3.74
CA ILE A 87 7.56 2.41 -5.13
C ILE A 87 8.71 1.88 -5.99
N VAL A 88 8.42 0.92 -6.86
CA VAL A 88 9.41 0.30 -7.74
C VAL A 88 8.86 0.12 -9.16
N GLU A 89 9.73 -0.04 -10.14
CA GLU A 89 9.32 -0.32 -11.53
C GLU A 89 8.95 -1.78 -11.74
N GLU A 90 9.63 -2.70 -11.04
CA GLU A 90 9.46 -4.13 -11.14
C GLU A 90 9.56 -4.79 -9.76
N HIS A 91 8.81 -5.88 -9.56
CA HIS A 91 8.85 -6.67 -8.34
C HIS A 91 9.10 -8.15 -8.65
N ALA A 92 10.05 -8.73 -7.93
CA ALA A 92 10.29 -10.16 -7.93
C ALA A 92 9.93 -10.74 -6.55
N VAL A 93 9.10 -11.78 -6.53
CA VAL A 93 8.68 -12.44 -5.29
C VAL A 93 9.92 -13.02 -4.58
N PRO A 94 10.23 -12.59 -3.34
CA PRO A 94 11.38 -13.09 -2.60
C PRO A 94 11.29 -14.60 -2.36
N ALA A 95 12.45 -15.27 -2.33
CA ALA A 95 12.49 -16.74 -2.18
C ALA A 95 11.96 -17.21 -0.81
N ASP A 96 12.23 -16.42 0.22
CA ASP A 96 11.84 -16.61 1.62
C ASP A 96 10.46 -16.03 1.96
N CYS A 97 9.75 -15.48 0.97
CA CYS A 97 8.40 -14.99 1.14
C CYS A 97 7.47 -16.10 1.68
N LEU A 98 6.72 -15.77 2.72
CA LEU A 98 5.68 -16.60 3.33
C LEU A 98 4.39 -16.50 2.52
N SER A 99 3.99 -15.29 2.14
CA SER A 99 2.83 -15.02 1.29
C SER A 99 3.03 -13.74 0.49
N CYS A 100 2.47 -13.70 -0.72
CA CYS A 100 2.57 -12.54 -1.60
C CYS A 100 1.28 -12.41 -2.42
N VAL A 101 0.59 -11.28 -2.27
CA VAL A 101 -0.64 -10.98 -2.99
C VAL A 101 -0.50 -9.66 -3.73
N ARG A 102 -1.22 -9.54 -4.84
CA ARG A 102 -1.30 -8.31 -5.63
C ARG A 102 -2.75 -7.89 -5.77
N VAL A 103 -3.03 -6.61 -5.55
CA VAL A 103 -4.34 -6.00 -5.76
C VAL A 103 -4.19 -4.69 -6.54
N PRO A 104 -5.21 -4.28 -7.32
CA PRO A 104 -5.30 -2.92 -7.81
C PRO A 104 -5.42 -1.90 -6.67
N PHE A 105 -4.77 -0.76 -6.79
CA PHE A 105 -4.97 0.34 -5.85
C PHE A 105 -4.75 1.68 -6.55
N GLU A 106 -5.76 2.55 -6.54
CA GLU A 106 -5.69 3.89 -7.13
C GLU A 106 -5.55 4.92 -6.02
N VAL A 107 -4.44 5.66 -6.03
CA VAL A 107 -4.18 6.75 -5.10
C VAL A 107 -4.76 8.03 -5.68
N THR A 108 -5.96 8.40 -5.24
CA THR A 108 -6.67 9.61 -5.70
C THR A 108 -6.55 10.79 -4.73
N ALA A 109 -6.10 10.53 -3.49
CA ALA A 109 -5.85 11.50 -2.44
C ALA A 109 -4.77 10.96 -1.49
N GLY A 110 -4.00 11.86 -0.88
CA GLY A 110 -2.94 11.53 0.09
C GLY A 110 -3.01 12.39 1.36
N PRO A 111 -2.24 12.02 2.39
CA PRO A 111 -1.40 10.81 2.47
C PRO A 111 -2.25 9.52 2.59
N LEU A 112 -1.67 8.37 2.23
CA LEU A 112 -2.28 7.06 2.52
C LEU A 112 -2.12 6.73 4.00
N SER A 113 -3.19 6.19 4.60
CA SER A 113 -3.11 5.58 5.92
C SER A 113 -2.73 4.11 5.76
N ILE A 114 -1.63 3.70 6.38
CA ILE A 114 -1.12 2.32 6.37
C ILE A 114 -0.93 1.87 7.82
N GLY A 115 -1.69 0.88 8.25
CA GLY A 115 -1.66 0.48 9.65
C GLY A 115 -2.46 -0.76 9.97
N SER A 116 -2.88 -0.86 11.21
CA SER A 116 -3.67 -1.90 11.83
C SER A 116 -4.95 -1.28 12.39
N VAL A 117 -5.79 -2.05 13.10
CA VAL A 117 -7.09 -1.57 13.59
C VAL A 117 -6.97 -0.38 14.57
N PHE A 118 -5.90 -0.31 15.36
CA PHE A 118 -5.76 0.69 16.43
C PHE A 118 -4.70 1.77 16.16
N GLU A 119 -3.87 1.59 15.15
CA GLU A 119 -2.81 2.55 14.82
C GLU A 119 -2.50 2.51 13.33
N ALA A 120 -2.10 3.65 12.77
CA ALA A 120 -1.68 3.76 11.39
C ALA A 120 -0.67 4.90 11.23
N GLU A 121 0.19 4.76 10.22
CA GLU A 121 1.11 5.79 9.76
C GLU A 121 0.58 6.42 8.48
N GLU A 122 0.77 7.74 8.36
CA GLU A 122 0.51 8.47 7.13
C GLU A 122 1.74 8.41 6.22
N VAL A 123 1.55 7.96 4.99
CA VAL A 123 2.62 7.81 3.99
C VAL A 123 2.25 8.56 2.71
N GLU A 124 3.10 9.50 2.31
CA GLU A 124 2.94 10.24 1.06
C GLU A 124 3.27 9.36 -0.15
N ILE A 125 2.24 9.08 -0.96
CA ILE A 125 2.34 8.32 -2.21
C ILE A 125 1.83 9.21 -3.35
N PRO A 126 2.57 9.37 -4.46
CA PRO A 126 2.09 10.14 -5.60
C PRO A 126 0.76 9.62 -6.14
N LEU A 127 -0.07 10.54 -6.64
CA LEU A 127 -1.36 10.19 -7.21
C LEU A 127 -1.16 9.39 -8.50
N ASP A 128 -1.52 8.11 -8.50
CA ASP A 128 -1.44 7.22 -9.66
C ASP A 128 -2.25 5.93 -9.42
N ARG A 129 -2.27 5.06 -10.42
CA ARG A 129 -2.74 3.69 -10.34
C ARG A 129 -1.56 2.77 -10.12
N TYR A 130 -1.70 1.90 -9.13
CA TYR A 130 -0.67 0.96 -8.73
C TYR A 130 -1.19 -0.46 -8.75
N ALA A 131 -0.30 -1.38 -9.10
CA ALA A 131 -0.35 -2.73 -8.56
C ALA A 131 0.26 -2.68 -7.16
N LEU A 132 -0.59 -2.76 -6.14
CA LEU A 132 -0.15 -2.88 -4.75
C LEU A 132 0.16 -4.34 -4.47
N ILE A 133 1.41 -4.62 -4.13
CA ILE A 133 1.89 -5.94 -3.74
C ILE A 133 2.14 -5.93 -2.24
N PHE A 134 1.53 -6.88 -1.55
CA PHE A 134 1.77 -7.11 -0.13
C PHE A 134 2.52 -8.42 0.03
N THR A 135 3.70 -8.33 0.62
CA THR A 135 4.60 -9.46 0.84
C THR A 135 4.85 -9.63 2.32
N VAL A 136 4.62 -10.85 2.82
CA VAL A 136 4.96 -11.26 4.19
C VAL A 136 6.22 -12.10 4.15
N ARG A 137 7.21 -11.74 4.97
CA ARG A 137 8.48 -12.44 5.15
C ARG A 137 8.76 -12.68 6.62
N PRO A 138 9.61 -13.67 6.97
CA PRO A 138 10.06 -13.86 8.34
C PRO A 138 10.62 -12.55 8.92
N GLY A 139 10.30 -12.27 10.19
CA GLY A 139 10.80 -11.08 10.86
C GLY A 139 12.33 -11.05 10.94
N GLU A 140 12.90 -9.87 10.71
CA GLU A 140 14.34 -9.62 10.82
C GLU A 140 14.60 -8.39 11.69
N GLY A 141 15.46 -8.55 12.70
CA GLY A 141 15.87 -7.45 13.59
C GLY A 141 15.03 -7.36 14.86
N ARG A 142 15.10 -6.20 15.53
CA ARG A 142 14.50 -5.97 16.84
C ARG A 142 13.75 -4.65 16.88
N TRP A 143 12.68 -4.60 17.65
CA TRP A 143 11.95 -3.37 17.99
C TRP A 143 12.27 -2.93 19.41
N THR A 144 12.02 -1.66 19.69
CA THR A 144 12.11 -1.10 21.03
C THR A 144 11.06 -0.01 21.17
N LEU A 145 10.20 -0.14 22.17
CA LEU A 145 9.14 0.81 22.49
C LEU A 145 9.34 1.33 23.91
N GLU A 146 9.02 2.60 24.13
CA GLU A 146 8.92 3.18 25.46
C GLU A 146 7.44 3.31 25.82
N LEU A 147 7.01 2.56 26.84
CA LEU A 147 5.63 2.51 27.32
C LEU A 147 5.64 2.81 28.81
N ASP A 148 4.92 3.86 29.23
CA ASP A 148 4.80 4.27 30.64
C ASP A 148 6.13 4.44 31.40
N GLY A 149 7.21 4.82 30.69
CA GLY A 149 8.55 4.98 31.25
C GLY A 149 9.35 3.69 31.39
N GLU A 150 8.82 2.57 30.89
CA GLU A 150 9.53 1.30 30.74
C GLU A 150 9.91 1.10 29.26
N THR A 151 11.09 0.51 29.03
CA THR A 151 11.54 0.14 27.69
C THR A 151 11.22 -1.33 27.45
N GLU A 152 10.33 -1.60 26.50
CA GLU A 152 10.09 -2.94 25.99
C GLU A 152 10.87 -3.14 24.69
N SER A 153 11.36 -4.36 24.46
CA SER A 153 12.03 -4.72 23.22
C SER A 153 11.83 -6.19 22.90
N GLY A 154 11.79 -6.51 21.62
CA GLY A 154 11.60 -7.87 21.15
C GLY A 154 12.15 -8.06 19.74
N GLU A 155 11.91 -9.23 19.18
CA GLU A 155 12.16 -9.51 17.76
C GLU A 155 10.87 -9.21 16.98
N TYR A 156 11.00 -8.77 15.74
CA TYR A 156 9.82 -8.63 14.88
C TYR A 156 9.22 -10.00 14.60
N SER A 157 7.89 -10.10 14.62
CA SER A 157 7.20 -11.31 14.19
C SER A 157 7.39 -11.53 12.70
N ASP A 158 7.13 -10.50 11.90
CA ASP A 158 7.20 -10.54 10.44
C ASP A 158 7.73 -9.20 9.87
N LEU A 159 8.25 -9.29 8.65
CA LEU A 159 8.48 -8.14 7.78
C LEU A 159 7.33 -8.05 6.77
N LEU A 160 6.63 -6.92 6.79
CA LEU A 160 5.48 -6.63 5.94
C LEU A 160 5.87 -5.58 4.89
N GLU A 161 5.99 -6.00 3.64
CA GLU A 161 6.41 -5.13 2.54
C GLU A 161 5.18 -4.73 1.71
N VAL A 162 4.95 -3.42 1.61
CA VAL A 162 3.96 -2.77 0.75
C VAL A 162 4.71 -2.16 -0.42
N THR A 163 4.72 -2.87 -1.55
CA THR A 163 5.37 -2.43 -2.78
C THR A 163 4.32 -1.93 -3.76
N LEU A 164 4.47 -0.71 -4.25
CA LEU A 164 3.60 -0.14 -5.28
C LEU A 164 4.32 -0.09 -6.62
N ILE A 165 3.70 -0.63 -7.67
CA ILE A 165 4.22 -0.55 -9.04
C ILE A 165 3.26 0.30 -9.88
N PRO A 166 3.68 1.46 -10.40
CA PRO A 166 2.85 2.28 -11.28
C PRO A 166 2.45 1.49 -12.52
N THR A 167 1.16 1.42 -12.82
CA THR A 167 0.65 0.71 -14.00
C THR A 167 -0.74 1.17 -14.40
N ALA A 168 -0.99 1.23 -15.70
CA ALA A 168 -2.29 1.57 -16.25
C ALA A 168 -3.34 0.45 -16.11
N ASP A 169 -2.89 -0.80 -15.93
CA ASP A 169 -3.74 -2.01 -15.90
C ASP A 169 -3.37 -2.91 -14.70
N PRO A 170 -3.59 -2.45 -13.46
CA PRO A 170 -3.34 -3.27 -12.30
C PRO A 170 -4.36 -4.41 -12.22
N SER A 171 -3.92 -5.59 -11.78
CA SER A 171 -4.78 -6.78 -11.69
C SER A 171 -4.58 -7.51 -10.37
N PHE A 172 -5.61 -8.22 -9.93
CA PHE A 172 -5.51 -9.12 -8.79
C PHE A 172 -4.64 -10.35 -9.13
N ALA A 173 -3.87 -10.83 -8.15
CA ALA A 173 -3.18 -12.12 -8.24
C ALA A 173 -2.77 -12.62 -6.85
N ILE A 174 -2.73 -13.95 -6.68
CA ILE A 174 -1.95 -14.56 -5.61
C ILE A 174 -0.60 -14.96 -6.21
N LEU A 175 0.47 -14.30 -5.78
CA LEU A 175 1.82 -14.55 -6.28
C LEU A 175 2.52 -15.65 -5.47
N ARG A 176 2.15 -15.80 -4.19
CA ARG A 176 2.55 -16.91 -3.33
C ARG A 176 1.52 -17.16 -2.22
N ALA A 177 1.08 -18.42 -2.10
CA ALA A 177 0.28 -18.89 -0.97
C ALA A 177 1.17 -19.32 0.21
N GLY A 178 0.63 -19.23 1.43
CA GLY A 178 1.33 -19.42 2.70
C GLY A 178 1.00 -18.29 3.68
N GLY A 179 1.58 -18.27 4.88
CA GLY A 179 1.44 -17.15 5.83
C GLY A 179 0.00 -16.70 6.15
N GLY A 180 -1.00 -17.59 6.03
CA GLY A 180 -2.43 -17.28 6.17
C GLY A 180 -3.23 -17.30 4.85
N VAL A 181 -2.57 -17.14 3.70
CA VAL A 181 -3.13 -17.35 2.36
C VAL A 181 -3.19 -18.84 2.05
N GLN A 182 -4.38 -19.36 1.76
CA GLN A 182 -4.67 -20.80 1.63
C GLN A 182 -4.92 -21.24 0.17
N VAL A 183 -4.98 -20.30 -0.76
CA VAL A 183 -5.26 -20.55 -2.17
C VAL A 183 -4.23 -19.88 -3.06
N ASP A 184 -4.05 -20.41 -4.27
CA ASP A 184 -3.08 -19.94 -5.27
C ASP A 184 -3.72 -19.08 -6.37
N ARG A 185 -4.99 -18.72 -6.19
CA ARG A 185 -5.76 -17.87 -7.09
C ARG A 185 -6.74 -17.00 -6.31
N VAL A 186 -7.11 -15.88 -6.90
CA VAL A 186 -8.12 -14.97 -6.36
C VAL A 186 -9.48 -15.67 -6.43
N LEU A 187 -10.23 -15.64 -5.32
CA LEU A 187 -11.57 -16.19 -5.23
C LEU A 187 -12.63 -15.10 -5.40
N ARG A 188 -12.34 -13.90 -4.89
CA ARG A 188 -13.23 -12.74 -4.92
C ARG A 188 -12.44 -11.44 -5.05
N GLU A 189 -12.99 -10.50 -5.81
CA GLU A 189 -12.34 -9.21 -6.14
C GLU A 189 -12.95 -8.02 -5.41
N ASP A 190 -14.01 -8.23 -4.62
CA ASP A 190 -14.79 -7.19 -3.94
C ASP A 190 -15.13 -7.59 -2.50
N ALA A 191 -15.17 -6.62 -1.59
CA ALA A 191 -15.62 -6.80 -0.22
C ALA A 191 -16.52 -5.65 0.23
N GLU A 192 -17.48 -5.96 1.11
CA GLU A 192 -18.27 -4.94 1.80
C GLU A 192 -17.41 -4.27 2.89
N THR A 193 -17.56 -2.95 3.05
CA THR A 193 -16.98 -2.21 4.17
C THR A 193 -17.70 -2.57 5.48
N ALA A 194 -16.97 -2.58 6.61
CA ALA A 194 -17.47 -2.96 7.93
C ALA A 194 -18.36 -1.91 8.62
#